data_AF-A0A358SUJ3-F1
#
_entry.id   AF-A0A358SUJ3-F1
#
_cell.length_a   1.000
_cell.length_b   1.000
_cell.length_c   1.000
_cell.angle_alpha   90.00
_cell.angle_beta   90.00
_cell.angle_gamma   90.00
#
_symmetry.space_group_name_H-M   'P 1'
#
loop_
_entity.id
_entity.type
_entity.pdbx_description
1 polymer ?
#
loop_
_entity_poly.entity_id
_entity_poly.type
_entity_poly.pdbx_seq_one_letter_code
_entity_poly.pdbx_strand_id
1 'polypeptide(L)'
;MDEIDEAEVRAAGMGGAGIDATGVDATGVDTTGVDATGIDSAGADATGSAGAGNEAAGIAEDELIRACRTGAVVDGAVRGVKRTVQASLLRRFCRELRDQVDPRGLRLSNAVVAGTLDLAGLTVPFPLRFDGCEFDSAPVVEGAELFELALTGCPRLPGLLGNGLRLRRDLDLSRSRIAGAHWTSASTSKRSAIWLCESEIGGRLLCVDATIDGQGDRAIQADRIRVGGAVRLIHQFSAVGEVRLLGARIGGSVDLTSASIESPDGPAIDMADATIEGSVFLIDDAAGRRPVIRGRVDMGSARVSGRFLIRNATLEGHSGGPPDSTYARSAQDGTALSAARLTVGAELMLAGRCQVTGTIDLSM
;
A
#
# COMPACT_ATOMS: atom_id res chain seq x y z
N MET A 1 -42.02 -10.46 67.81
CA MET A 1 -41.70 -11.32 68.95
C MET A 1 -40.48 -12.17 68.63
N ASP A 2 -39.26 -11.64 68.58
CA ASP A 2 -38.70 -10.27 68.55
C ASP A 2 -37.32 -10.31 67.82
N GLU A 3 -36.57 -9.24 67.54
CA GLU A 3 -36.56 -7.86 68.06
C GLU A 3 -36.04 -6.87 66.98
N ILE A 4 -35.54 -5.68 67.36
CA ILE A 4 -34.72 -4.79 66.50
C ILE A 4 -33.47 -4.41 67.30
N ASP A 5 -32.25 -4.59 66.76
CA ASP A 5 -31.16 -3.62 67.00
C ASP A 5 -30.00 -3.67 65.97
N GLU A 6 -29.16 -2.63 66.02
CA GLU A 6 -28.21 -2.13 65.00
C GLU A 6 -26.93 -2.95 64.68
N ALA A 7 -26.40 -2.80 63.45
CA ALA A 7 -24.95 -2.55 63.20
C ALA A 7 -24.60 -2.12 61.74
N GLU A 8 -23.81 -1.04 61.62
CA GLU A 8 -22.94 -0.60 60.50
C GLU A 8 -23.46 -0.49 59.05
N VAL A 9 -23.80 0.75 58.66
CA VAL A 9 -23.61 1.25 57.27
C VAL A 9 -22.26 1.96 57.17
N ARG A 10 -21.33 1.44 56.35
CA ARG A 10 -20.08 2.15 55.99
C ARG A 10 -20.07 2.54 54.51
N ALA A 11 -20.56 3.75 54.22
CA ALA A 11 -20.35 4.40 52.94
C ALA A 11 -18.97 5.08 52.91
N ALA A 12 -18.00 4.48 52.23
CA ALA A 12 -16.71 5.12 51.94
C ALA A 12 -16.78 5.81 50.57
N GLY A 13 -16.84 7.15 50.57
CA GLY A 13 -16.93 7.93 49.34
C GLY A 13 -15.61 8.03 48.58
N MET A 14 -15.68 8.04 47.25
CA MET A 14 -14.59 8.54 46.41
C MET A 14 -14.68 10.07 46.38
N GLY A 15 -13.73 10.74 47.04
CA GLY A 15 -13.66 12.19 47.06
C GLY A 15 -13.33 12.76 45.68
N GLY A 16 -14.18 13.64 45.16
CA GLY A 16 -13.88 14.40 43.95
C GLY A 16 -12.82 15.44 44.23
N ALA A 17 -11.60 15.22 43.73
CA ALA A 17 -10.59 16.27 43.64
C ALA A 17 -10.99 17.22 42.49
N GLY A 18 -11.64 18.33 42.85
CA GLY A 18 -11.83 19.44 41.91
C GLY A 18 -10.49 20.05 41.54
N ILE A 19 -10.25 20.23 40.24
CA ILE A 19 -9.18 21.11 39.77
C ILE A 19 -9.75 22.53 39.86
N ASP A 20 -9.24 23.31 40.81
CA ASP A 20 -9.75 24.64 41.11
C ASP A 20 -9.48 25.61 39.95
N ALA A 21 -10.49 26.39 39.56
CA ALA A 21 -10.48 27.21 38.35
C ALA A 21 -9.89 28.62 38.59
N THR A 22 -8.82 28.71 39.39
CA THR A 22 -8.17 29.97 39.79
C THR A 22 -6.67 29.91 39.48
N GLY A 23 -6.29 30.13 38.21
CA GLY A 23 -4.90 29.89 37.81
C GLY A 23 -4.43 30.33 36.42
N VAL A 24 -5.15 31.21 35.71
CA VAL A 24 -4.57 31.97 34.58
C VAL A 24 -5.08 33.41 34.65
N ASP A 25 -4.21 34.32 35.09
CA ASP A 25 -4.50 35.75 35.13
C ASP A 25 -4.38 36.35 33.73
N ALA A 26 -5.46 36.95 33.21
CA ALA A 26 -5.56 37.41 31.83
C ALA A 26 -5.02 38.83 31.61
N THR A 27 -3.98 39.22 32.36
CA THR A 27 -3.44 40.60 32.42
C THR A 27 -2.01 40.71 31.87
N GLY A 28 -1.59 39.76 31.02
CA GLY A 28 -0.19 39.59 30.58
C GLY A 28 0.09 39.56 29.08
N VAL A 29 -0.88 39.90 28.21
CA VAL A 29 -0.61 40.07 26.76
C VAL A 29 -0.83 41.53 26.38
N ASP A 30 0.28 42.25 26.33
CA ASP A 30 0.35 43.60 25.78
C ASP A 30 0.10 43.57 24.27
N THR A 31 -1.02 44.14 23.82
CA THR A 31 -1.37 44.26 22.39
C THR A 31 -0.92 45.60 21.78
N THR A 32 -0.12 46.41 22.49
CA THR A 32 0.40 47.70 21.98
C THR A 32 1.66 47.51 21.12
N GLY A 33 1.50 46.83 19.98
CA GLY A 33 2.62 46.59 19.06
C GLY A 33 2.31 46.00 17.69
N VAL A 34 1.04 45.78 17.34
CA VAL A 34 0.65 45.26 16.02
C VAL A 34 -0.17 46.31 15.27
N ASP A 35 0.52 47.35 14.79
CA ASP A 35 -0.08 48.29 13.84
C ASP A 35 -0.41 47.56 12.54
N ALA A 36 -1.69 47.56 12.18
CA ALA A 36 -2.21 46.92 10.96
C ALA A 36 -1.96 47.76 9.69
N THR A 37 -0.73 48.28 9.55
CA THR A 37 -0.30 49.12 8.42
C THR A 37 1.12 48.75 7.99
N GLY A 38 1.25 48.05 6.86
CA GLY A 38 2.54 47.87 6.18
C GLY A 38 2.97 46.43 5.87
N ILE A 39 2.20 45.72 5.04
CA ILE A 39 2.81 44.88 4.00
C ILE A 39 2.10 45.22 2.69
N ASP A 40 2.74 46.07 1.89
CA ASP A 40 2.22 46.51 0.60
C ASP A 40 2.19 45.34 -0.39
N SER A 41 1.06 45.17 -1.06
CA SER A 41 0.90 44.25 -2.20
C SER A 41 1.33 44.94 -3.50
N ALA A 42 2.59 45.38 -3.56
CA ALA A 42 3.17 46.07 -4.71
C ALA A 42 4.64 45.68 -4.94
N GLY A 43 4.95 45.22 -6.17
CA GLY A 43 6.32 45.22 -6.69
C GLY A 43 7.09 43.90 -6.58
N ALA A 44 6.71 42.91 -7.38
CA ALA A 44 7.62 41.85 -7.83
C ALA A 44 7.33 41.46 -9.29
N ASP A 45 7.31 42.46 -10.19
CA ASP A 45 7.45 42.22 -11.63
C ASP A 45 8.85 41.67 -11.91
N ALA A 46 8.99 40.34 -11.82
CA ALA A 46 10.17 39.62 -12.26
C ALA A 46 9.99 39.16 -13.71
N THR A 47 10.05 40.10 -14.65
CA THR A 47 10.40 39.78 -16.05
C THR A 47 11.86 39.33 -16.11
N GLY A 48 12.10 38.11 -15.61
CA GLY A 48 13.40 37.47 -15.50
C GLY A 48 13.76 36.75 -16.80
N SER A 49 14.86 37.20 -17.41
CA SER A 49 15.44 36.71 -18.66
C SER A 49 15.47 35.18 -18.82
N ALA A 50 15.24 34.75 -20.07
CA ALA A 50 15.44 33.40 -20.57
C ALA A 50 16.72 32.71 -20.03
N GLY A 51 16.53 31.82 -19.06
CA GLY A 51 17.45 30.72 -18.81
C GLY A 51 17.19 29.65 -19.86
N ALA A 52 18.11 29.47 -20.81
CA ALA A 52 18.08 28.36 -21.76
C ALA A 52 18.49 27.04 -21.06
N GLY A 53 17.71 26.65 -20.05
CA GLY A 53 17.73 25.32 -19.48
C GLY A 53 17.05 24.34 -20.44
N ASN A 54 17.54 23.10 -20.45
CA ASN A 54 17.00 22.04 -21.31
C ASN A 54 15.68 21.49 -20.73
N GLU A 55 14.66 22.34 -20.61
CA GLU A 55 13.31 21.93 -20.23
C GLU A 55 12.75 20.99 -21.31
N ALA A 56 12.53 19.73 -20.93
CA ALA A 56 11.82 18.79 -21.78
C ALA A 56 10.39 19.31 -21.99
N ALA A 57 10.12 19.84 -23.19
CA ALA A 57 8.85 20.50 -23.52
C ALA A 57 7.66 19.67 -23.03
N GLY A 58 6.78 20.28 -22.22
CA GLY A 58 5.65 19.60 -21.62
C GLY A 58 4.73 18.93 -22.65
N ILE A 59 4.02 17.89 -22.21
CA ILE A 59 2.95 17.29 -23.00
C ILE A 59 1.83 18.31 -23.13
N ALA A 60 1.50 18.70 -24.36
CA ALA A 60 0.52 19.75 -24.62
C ALA A 60 -0.90 19.30 -24.23
N GLU A 61 -1.71 20.22 -23.69
CA GLU A 61 -3.08 19.90 -23.29
C GLU A 61 -3.91 19.38 -24.48
N ASP A 62 -3.81 20.01 -25.65
CA ASP A 62 -4.52 19.59 -26.87
C ASP A 62 -4.08 18.21 -27.40
N GLU A 63 -2.83 17.82 -27.19
CA GLU A 63 -2.31 16.48 -27.53
C GLU A 63 -3.02 15.43 -26.66
N LEU A 64 -3.07 15.68 -25.36
CA LEU A 64 -3.69 14.79 -24.38
C LEU A 64 -5.22 14.75 -24.53
N ILE A 65 -5.89 15.89 -24.77
CA ILE A 65 -7.34 15.95 -25.05
C ILE A 65 -7.68 15.10 -26.27
N ARG A 66 -6.92 15.24 -27.37
CA ARG A 66 -7.14 14.48 -28.61
C ARG A 66 -6.94 12.99 -28.41
N ALA A 67 -5.89 12.60 -27.67
CA ALA A 67 -5.62 11.20 -27.37
C ALA A 67 -6.70 10.58 -26.48
N CYS A 68 -7.09 11.25 -25.38
CA CYS A 68 -8.17 10.82 -24.50
C CYS A 68 -9.50 10.64 -25.25
N ARG A 69 -9.85 11.54 -26.18
CA ARG A 69 -11.07 11.43 -27.02
C ARG A 69 -11.04 10.31 -28.07
N THR A 70 -9.88 9.71 -28.34
CA THR A 70 -9.70 8.69 -29.41
C THR A 70 -9.16 7.35 -28.89
N GLY A 71 -8.84 7.25 -27.59
CA GLY A 71 -8.24 6.07 -26.96
C GLY A 71 -6.80 5.80 -27.40
N ALA A 72 -6.15 6.79 -28.02
CA ALA A 72 -4.76 6.73 -28.45
C ALA A 72 -3.80 6.78 -27.24
N VAL A 73 -2.59 6.25 -27.42
CA VAL A 73 -1.51 6.39 -26.43
C VAL A 73 -0.79 7.71 -26.67
N VAL A 74 -0.56 8.47 -25.61
CA VAL A 74 0.41 9.57 -25.62
C VAL A 74 1.77 9.01 -25.22
N ASP A 75 2.72 8.96 -26.14
CA ASP A 75 4.12 8.67 -25.81
C ASP A 75 4.82 9.98 -25.40
N GLY A 76 5.13 10.10 -24.12
CA GLY A 76 5.84 11.22 -23.53
C GLY A 76 7.30 11.32 -23.95
N ALA A 77 7.92 10.28 -24.52
CA ALA A 77 9.33 10.32 -24.90
C ALA A 77 9.55 11.05 -26.24
N VAL A 78 10.46 12.03 -26.25
CA VAL A 78 10.99 12.66 -27.47
C VAL A 78 12.51 12.54 -27.47
N ARG A 79 13.07 11.87 -28.48
CA ARG A 79 14.52 11.60 -28.60
C ARG A 79 15.13 10.94 -27.33
N GLY A 80 14.35 10.11 -26.64
CA GLY A 80 14.75 9.43 -25.40
C GLY A 80 14.57 10.25 -24.12
N VAL A 81 14.17 11.53 -24.21
CA VAL A 81 13.88 12.38 -23.05
C VAL A 81 12.37 12.35 -22.76
N LYS A 82 11.99 12.08 -21.52
CA LYS A 82 10.59 12.07 -21.09
C LYS A 82 10.06 13.50 -20.93
N ARG A 83 8.92 13.79 -21.53
CA ARG A 83 8.17 15.04 -21.35
C ARG A 83 7.31 15.01 -20.09
N THR A 84 7.04 16.18 -19.53
CA THR A 84 6.26 16.32 -18.29
C THR A 84 4.78 16.59 -18.58
N VAL A 85 3.88 15.97 -17.82
CA VAL A 85 2.46 16.32 -17.72
C VAL A 85 2.12 16.66 -16.27
N GLN A 86 1.30 17.70 -16.07
CA GLN A 86 0.83 18.07 -14.74
C GLN A 86 -0.25 17.08 -14.26
N ALA A 87 -0.11 16.57 -13.03
CA ALA A 87 -1.07 15.64 -12.45
C ALA A 87 -2.48 16.23 -12.29
N SER A 88 -2.58 17.55 -12.12
CA SER A 88 -3.85 18.30 -12.13
C SER A 88 -4.61 18.17 -13.45
N LEU A 89 -3.91 18.11 -14.59
CA LEU A 89 -4.53 17.90 -15.90
C LEU A 89 -5.05 16.46 -16.04
N LEU A 90 -4.30 15.46 -15.59
CA LEU A 90 -4.77 14.06 -15.55
C LEU A 90 -6.02 13.94 -14.67
N ARG A 91 -6.02 14.55 -13.48
CA ARG A 91 -7.18 14.63 -12.57
C ARG A 91 -8.39 15.29 -13.23
N ARG A 92 -8.17 16.30 -14.08
CA ARG A 92 -9.24 16.98 -14.84
C ARG A 92 -9.93 16.04 -15.84
N PHE A 93 -9.19 15.13 -16.49
CA PHE A 93 -9.81 14.06 -17.29
C PHE A 93 -10.65 13.11 -16.46
N CYS A 94 -10.19 12.75 -15.25
CA CYS A 94 -10.92 11.85 -14.36
C CYS A 94 -12.20 12.48 -13.77
N ARG A 95 -12.25 13.81 -13.57
CA ARG A 95 -13.39 14.52 -12.95
C ARG A 95 -14.33 15.20 -13.95
N GLU A 96 -13.78 16.09 -14.78
CA GLU A 96 -14.54 17.08 -15.57
C GLU A 96 -14.75 16.63 -17.01
N LEU A 97 -13.72 16.09 -17.64
CA LEU A 97 -13.78 15.65 -19.04
C LEU A 97 -14.14 14.16 -19.17
N ARG A 98 -14.52 13.49 -18.06
CA ARG A 98 -14.66 12.03 -17.98
C ARG A 98 -15.60 11.45 -19.04
N ASP A 99 -16.69 12.16 -19.36
CA ASP A 99 -17.72 11.72 -20.31
C ASP A 99 -17.30 11.97 -21.78
N GLN A 100 -16.11 12.55 -22.00
CA GLN A 100 -15.48 12.77 -23.30
C GLN A 100 -14.28 11.85 -23.54
N VAL A 101 -13.93 10.98 -22.59
CA VAL A 101 -12.82 10.02 -22.73
C VAL A 101 -13.32 8.76 -23.45
N ASP A 102 -12.57 8.30 -24.45
CA ASP A 102 -12.83 7.04 -25.17
C ASP A 102 -12.88 5.86 -24.19
N PRO A 103 -13.73 4.84 -24.40
CA PRO A 103 -13.83 3.69 -23.50
C PRO A 103 -12.52 2.90 -23.25
N ARG A 104 -11.49 3.07 -24.09
CA ARG A 104 -10.14 2.52 -23.83
C ARG A 104 -9.40 3.23 -22.68
N GLY A 105 -9.85 4.42 -22.31
CA GLY A 105 -9.37 5.20 -21.16
C GLY A 105 -8.16 6.08 -21.43
N LEU A 106 -7.61 6.65 -20.36
CA LEU A 106 -6.40 7.47 -20.39
C LEU A 106 -5.17 6.56 -20.51
N ARG A 107 -4.34 6.80 -21.52
CA ARG A 107 -3.20 5.95 -21.87
C ARG A 107 -1.96 6.82 -22.10
N LEU A 108 -1.06 6.81 -21.11
CA LEU A 108 0.18 7.58 -21.11
C LEU A 108 1.37 6.63 -21.05
N SER A 109 2.39 6.89 -21.87
CA SER A 109 3.65 6.15 -21.86
C SER A 109 4.83 7.09 -21.70
N ASN A 110 5.92 6.63 -21.09
CA ASN A 110 7.22 7.31 -21.02
C ASN A 110 7.19 8.82 -20.67
N ALA A 111 6.31 9.22 -19.75
CA ALA A 111 6.15 10.61 -19.31
C ALA A 111 6.59 10.80 -17.85
N VAL A 112 6.83 12.04 -17.44
CA VAL A 112 6.92 12.44 -16.02
C VAL A 112 5.57 13.02 -15.61
N VAL A 113 4.96 12.48 -14.56
CA VAL A 113 3.75 13.01 -13.93
C VAL A 113 4.18 13.92 -12.77
N ALA A 114 4.11 15.23 -13.01
CA ALA A 114 4.52 16.24 -12.05
C ALA A 114 3.41 16.55 -11.05
N GLY A 115 3.80 16.61 -9.77
CA GLY A 115 2.89 16.78 -8.64
C GLY A 115 2.06 15.53 -8.31
N THR A 116 1.14 15.68 -7.36
CA THR A 116 0.32 14.57 -6.86
C THR A 116 -0.86 14.26 -7.78
N LEU A 117 -0.93 13.05 -8.30
CA LEU A 117 -2.13 12.51 -8.95
C LEU A 117 -3.15 12.11 -7.88
N ASP A 118 -3.88 13.10 -7.37
CA ASP A 118 -4.99 12.91 -6.45
C ASP A 118 -6.27 12.58 -7.21
N LEU A 119 -6.78 11.37 -7.00
CA LEU A 119 -8.06 10.85 -7.47
C LEU A 119 -8.94 10.39 -6.29
N ALA A 120 -8.64 10.80 -5.06
CA ALA A 120 -9.34 10.34 -3.86
C ALA A 120 -10.86 10.59 -3.97
N GLY A 121 -11.64 9.58 -3.63
CA GLY A 121 -13.11 9.61 -3.71
C GLY A 121 -13.72 9.82 -5.11
N LEU A 122 -12.95 9.76 -6.20
CA LEU A 122 -13.48 9.91 -7.56
C LEU A 122 -13.96 8.57 -8.13
N THR A 123 -15.11 8.58 -8.82
CA THR A 123 -15.54 7.49 -9.71
C THR A 123 -15.02 7.74 -11.13
N VAL A 124 -14.15 6.87 -11.64
CA VAL A 124 -13.55 6.96 -12.98
C VAL A 124 -13.97 5.75 -13.82
N PRO A 125 -14.88 5.92 -14.80
CA PRO A 125 -15.55 4.80 -15.47
C PRO A 125 -14.72 4.09 -16.55
N PHE A 126 -13.50 4.57 -16.82
CA PHE A 126 -12.60 4.06 -17.86
C PHE A 126 -11.21 3.70 -17.30
N PRO A 127 -10.41 2.86 -17.99
CA PRO A 127 -9.07 2.49 -17.55
C PRO A 127 -8.11 3.68 -17.40
N LEU A 128 -7.25 3.64 -16.38
CA LEU A 128 -6.09 4.51 -16.26
C LEU A 128 -4.81 3.69 -16.46
N ARG A 129 -4.06 3.97 -17.53
CA ARG A 129 -2.85 3.22 -17.88
C ARG A 129 -1.65 4.13 -18.06
N PHE A 130 -0.61 3.83 -17.28
CA PHE A 130 0.68 4.50 -17.28
C PHE A 130 1.76 3.44 -17.51
N ASP A 131 2.45 3.46 -18.66
CA ASP A 131 3.53 2.50 -18.97
C ASP A 131 4.88 3.20 -19.09
N GLY A 132 5.88 2.80 -18.30
CA GLY A 132 7.18 3.48 -18.28
C GLY A 132 7.17 4.90 -17.71
N CYS A 133 6.05 5.36 -17.12
CA CYS A 133 5.92 6.69 -16.57
C CYS A 133 6.66 6.84 -15.22
N GLU A 134 7.13 8.04 -14.92
CA GLU A 134 7.71 8.42 -13.63
C GLU A 134 6.75 9.35 -12.90
N PHE A 135 6.71 9.25 -11.58
CA PHE A 135 5.88 10.10 -10.74
C PHE A 135 6.76 10.86 -9.74
N ASP A 136 6.45 12.14 -9.52
CA ASP A 136 7.15 12.97 -8.53
C ASP A 136 6.55 12.85 -7.12
N SER A 137 5.35 12.31 -7.01
CA SER A 137 4.65 12.05 -5.75
C SER A 137 3.84 10.75 -5.85
N ALA A 138 3.57 10.09 -4.73
CA ALA A 138 2.73 8.90 -4.71
C ALA A 138 1.31 9.24 -5.21
N PRO A 139 0.75 8.51 -6.20
CA PRO A 139 -0.65 8.66 -6.58
C PRO A 139 -1.58 8.35 -5.41
N VAL A 140 -2.62 9.17 -5.26
CA VAL A 140 -3.62 9.04 -4.19
C VAL A 140 -4.93 8.62 -4.83
N VAL A 141 -5.42 7.45 -4.46
CA VAL A 141 -6.63 6.80 -4.96
C VAL A 141 -7.49 6.29 -3.80
N GLU A 142 -7.31 6.85 -2.60
CA GLU A 142 -8.07 6.49 -1.40
C GLU A 142 -9.57 6.68 -1.60
N GLY A 143 -10.36 5.65 -1.29
CA GLY A 143 -11.81 5.63 -1.48
C GLY A 143 -12.30 5.82 -2.92
N ALA A 144 -11.41 5.77 -3.92
CA ALA A 144 -11.78 5.96 -5.33
C ALA A 144 -12.49 4.72 -5.91
N GLU A 145 -13.32 4.92 -6.93
CA GLU A 145 -13.97 3.85 -7.69
C GLU A 145 -13.46 3.87 -9.14
N LEU A 146 -12.46 3.05 -9.44
CA LEU A 146 -11.77 3.03 -10.72
C LEU A 146 -12.19 1.82 -11.57
N PHE A 147 -12.22 1.96 -12.90
CA PHE A 147 -12.42 0.80 -13.77
C PHE A 147 -11.24 -0.17 -13.72
N GLU A 148 -10.02 0.34 -13.92
CA GLU A 148 -8.74 -0.38 -13.96
C GLU A 148 -7.62 0.63 -13.67
N LEU A 149 -6.59 0.23 -12.94
CA LEU A 149 -5.38 1.03 -12.72
C LEU A 149 -4.15 0.19 -13.07
N ALA A 150 -3.44 0.61 -14.11
CA ALA A 150 -2.17 0.04 -14.53
C ALA A 150 -1.06 1.09 -14.41
N LEU A 151 -0.08 0.81 -13.55
CA LEU A 151 1.15 1.56 -13.32
C LEU A 151 2.31 0.62 -13.64
N THR A 152 2.53 0.34 -14.93
CA THR A 152 3.42 -0.75 -15.38
C THR A 152 4.76 -0.24 -15.88
N GLY A 153 5.85 -0.95 -15.59
CA GLY A 153 7.20 -0.54 -15.99
C GLY A 153 7.65 0.82 -15.45
N CYS A 154 6.96 1.41 -14.47
CA CYS A 154 7.24 2.73 -13.92
C CYS A 154 8.58 2.70 -13.16
N PRO A 155 9.65 3.36 -13.63
CA PRO A 155 10.98 3.20 -13.03
C PRO A 155 11.18 4.06 -11.77
N ARG A 156 10.27 5.02 -11.51
CA ARG A 156 10.15 5.78 -10.26
C ARG A 156 8.67 5.97 -9.94
N LEU A 157 8.15 5.18 -9.02
CA LEU A 157 6.83 5.36 -8.41
C LEU A 157 7.02 5.57 -6.90
N PRO A 158 6.82 6.78 -6.34
CA PRO A 158 7.12 7.06 -4.94
C PRO A 158 6.23 6.35 -3.90
N GLY A 159 5.26 5.56 -4.32
CA GLY A 159 4.28 4.87 -3.48
C GLY A 159 2.91 4.76 -4.17
N LEU A 160 1.92 4.22 -3.47
CA LEU A 160 0.51 4.22 -3.89
C LEU A 160 -0.39 4.28 -2.65
N LEU A 161 -1.18 5.36 -2.51
CA LEU A 161 -2.08 5.55 -1.37
C LEU A 161 -3.51 5.22 -1.79
N GLY A 162 -4.00 4.02 -1.45
CA GLY A 162 -5.24 3.48 -1.98
C GLY A 162 -6.11 2.75 -0.96
N ASN A 163 -6.13 3.17 0.31
CA ASN A 163 -7.05 2.62 1.29
C ASN A 163 -8.51 2.77 0.83
N GLY A 164 -9.32 1.72 0.95
CA GLY A 164 -10.71 1.69 0.50
C GLY A 164 -10.92 1.83 -1.02
N LEU A 165 -9.87 1.69 -1.83
CA LEU A 165 -9.96 1.70 -3.30
C LEU A 165 -10.89 0.59 -3.79
N ARG A 166 -11.80 0.91 -4.72
CA ARG A 166 -12.58 -0.08 -5.48
C ARG A 166 -12.12 -0.09 -6.94
N LEU A 167 -11.71 -1.25 -7.43
CA LEU A 167 -11.35 -1.50 -8.81
C LEU A 167 -12.33 -2.50 -9.43
N ARG A 168 -12.94 -2.16 -10.58
CA ARG A 168 -13.80 -3.11 -11.31
C ARG A 168 -13.01 -4.23 -11.99
N ARG A 169 -11.73 -3.99 -12.27
CA ARG A 169 -10.79 -4.91 -12.94
C ARG A 169 -9.54 -5.09 -12.08
N ASP A 170 -8.37 -5.13 -12.71
CA ASP A 170 -7.10 -5.43 -12.08
C ASP A 170 -6.44 -4.16 -11.52
N LEU A 171 -5.58 -4.35 -10.52
CA LEU A 171 -4.49 -3.44 -10.19
C LEU A 171 -3.20 -4.05 -10.74
N ASP A 172 -2.56 -3.38 -11.70
CA ASP A 172 -1.31 -3.86 -12.31
C ASP A 172 -0.14 -2.92 -12.01
N LEU A 173 0.82 -3.42 -11.25
CA LEU A 173 2.07 -2.76 -10.84
C LEU A 173 3.29 -3.47 -11.46
N SER A 174 3.08 -4.34 -12.44
CA SER A 174 4.12 -5.19 -13.01
C SER A 174 5.25 -4.39 -13.67
N ARG A 175 6.50 -4.84 -13.49
CA ARG A 175 7.76 -4.23 -13.94
C ARG A 175 8.09 -2.88 -13.30
N SER A 176 7.31 -2.42 -12.32
CA SER A 176 7.49 -1.10 -11.69
C SER A 176 8.40 -1.15 -10.47
N ARG A 177 9.05 -0.02 -10.20
CA ARG A 177 9.90 0.23 -9.03
C ARG A 177 9.17 1.18 -8.09
N ILE A 178 8.65 0.63 -7.01
CA ILE A 178 7.94 1.37 -5.97
C ILE A 178 8.86 1.55 -4.78
N ALA A 179 9.10 2.79 -4.36
CA ALA A 179 9.94 3.07 -3.20
C ALA A 179 9.40 4.26 -2.43
N GLY A 180 9.09 4.07 -1.15
CA GLY A 180 8.55 5.11 -0.29
C GLY A 180 8.03 4.56 1.02
N ALA A 181 7.84 5.44 1.99
CA ALA A 181 7.24 5.09 3.27
C ALA A 181 6.31 6.21 3.72
N HIS A 182 5.01 6.00 3.47
CA HIS A 182 3.94 6.95 3.73
C HIS A 182 3.12 6.57 4.95
N TRP A 183 2.60 7.57 5.65
CA TRP A 183 1.58 7.40 6.67
C TRP A 183 0.19 7.47 6.05
N THR A 184 -0.75 6.71 6.61
CA THR A 184 -2.19 6.86 6.39
C THR A 184 -2.92 6.62 7.72
N SER A 185 -4.21 6.95 7.80
CA SER A 185 -5.02 6.70 9.00
C SER A 185 -5.14 5.20 9.38
N ALA A 186 -4.80 4.29 8.48
CA ALA A 186 -4.87 2.85 8.71
C ALA A 186 -3.75 2.27 9.60
N SER A 187 -2.70 3.04 9.92
CA SER A 187 -1.67 2.65 10.90
C SER A 187 -1.03 3.85 11.57
N THR A 188 -0.89 3.78 12.89
CA THR A 188 -0.17 4.77 13.71
C THR A 188 1.24 4.32 14.10
N SER A 189 1.66 3.09 13.74
CA SER A 189 2.92 2.49 14.18
C SER A 189 3.92 2.16 13.07
N LYS A 190 3.47 1.89 11.84
CA LYS A 190 4.34 1.66 10.68
C LYS A 190 3.85 2.37 9.43
N ARG A 191 4.78 2.81 8.60
CA ARG A 191 4.53 3.36 7.27
C ARG A 191 4.39 2.24 6.22
N SER A 192 4.03 2.58 4.99
CA SER A 192 4.14 1.65 3.86
C SER A 192 4.37 2.35 2.53
N ALA A 193 4.99 1.64 1.58
CA ALA A 193 5.07 2.06 0.18
C ALA A 193 3.72 1.98 -0.54
N ILE A 194 2.91 0.95 -0.22
CA ILE A 194 1.62 0.69 -0.86
C ILE A 194 0.55 0.46 0.19
N TRP A 195 -0.50 1.26 0.15
CA TRP A 195 -1.67 1.18 1.04
C TRP A 195 -2.90 0.72 0.26
N LEU A 196 -3.48 -0.39 0.70
CA LEU A 196 -4.67 -1.01 0.11
C LEU A 196 -5.61 -1.58 1.20
N CYS A 197 -5.55 -1.08 2.45
CA CYS A 197 -6.45 -1.54 3.51
C CYS A 197 -7.92 -1.43 3.09
N GLU A 198 -8.69 -2.47 3.36
CA GLU A 198 -10.14 -2.56 3.08
C GLU A 198 -10.54 -2.35 1.61
N SER A 199 -9.57 -2.40 0.69
CA SER A 199 -9.80 -2.22 -0.76
C SER A 199 -10.48 -3.43 -1.38
N GLU A 200 -11.06 -3.22 -2.55
CA GLU A 200 -11.77 -4.23 -3.33
C GLU A 200 -11.29 -4.20 -4.79
N ILE A 201 -10.58 -5.25 -5.20
CA ILE A 201 -10.10 -5.45 -6.57
C ILE A 201 -10.96 -6.54 -7.20
N GLY A 202 -11.90 -6.19 -8.07
CA GLY A 202 -12.80 -7.15 -8.71
C GLY A 202 -12.08 -8.17 -9.61
N GLY A 203 -10.91 -7.80 -10.13
CA GLY A 203 -9.99 -8.67 -10.85
C GLY A 203 -8.81 -9.13 -9.99
N ARG A 204 -7.59 -8.92 -10.50
CA ARG A 204 -6.32 -9.44 -9.96
C ARG A 204 -5.45 -8.32 -9.40
N LEU A 205 -4.62 -8.66 -8.42
CA LEU A 205 -3.47 -7.83 -8.03
C LEU A 205 -2.21 -8.41 -8.69
N LEU A 206 -1.56 -7.63 -9.55
CA LEU A 206 -0.43 -8.08 -10.37
C LEU A 206 0.83 -7.27 -10.04
N CYS A 207 1.85 -7.96 -9.55
CA CYS A 207 3.19 -7.41 -9.32
C CYS A 207 4.22 -8.35 -9.97
N VAL A 208 4.12 -8.55 -11.29
CA VAL A 208 5.05 -9.39 -12.06
C VAL A 208 6.35 -8.61 -12.28
N ASP A 209 7.51 -9.11 -11.87
CA ASP A 209 8.82 -8.44 -12.05
C ASP A 209 8.88 -7.02 -11.43
N ALA A 210 8.06 -6.78 -10.39
CA ALA A 210 8.03 -5.51 -9.66
C ALA A 210 9.02 -5.51 -8.49
N THR A 211 9.59 -4.35 -8.16
CA THR A 211 10.42 -4.13 -6.97
C THR A 211 9.73 -3.15 -6.04
N ILE A 212 9.59 -3.50 -4.75
CA ILE A 212 8.95 -2.66 -3.73
C ILE A 212 9.93 -2.47 -2.55
N ASP A 213 10.21 -1.23 -2.20
CA ASP A 213 11.01 -0.86 -1.03
C ASP A 213 10.18 -0.04 -0.04
N GLY A 214 9.85 -0.64 1.10
CA GLY A 214 9.13 -0.02 2.21
C GLY A 214 10.00 0.88 3.11
N GLN A 215 11.27 1.10 2.77
CA GLN A 215 12.21 2.02 3.43
C GLN A 215 12.26 1.86 4.96
N GLY A 216 12.41 0.61 5.40
CA GLY A 216 12.48 0.19 6.80
C GLY A 216 11.14 -0.21 7.44
N ASP A 217 10.00 0.10 6.80
CA ASP A 217 8.67 -0.30 7.26
C ASP A 217 8.07 -1.43 6.38
N ARG A 218 6.86 -1.24 5.83
CA ARG A 218 6.12 -2.26 5.08
C ARG A 218 6.18 -2.03 3.58
N ALA A 219 6.45 -3.07 2.80
CA ALA A 219 6.35 -3.01 1.35
C ALA A 219 4.88 -2.82 0.90
N ILE A 220 3.96 -3.61 1.48
CA ILE A 220 2.53 -3.54 1.18
C ILE A 220 1.74 -3.67 2.49
N GLN A 221 0.83 -2.73 2.74
CA GLN A 221 -0.24 -2.86 3.73
C GLN A 221 -1.59 -3.07 3.01
N ALA A 222 -2.18 -4.26 3.14
CA ALA A 222 -3.45 -4.62 2.51
C ALA A 222 -4.38 -5.39 3.46
N ASP A 223 -4.48 -4.93 4.72
CA ASP A 223 -5.37 -5.52 5.73
C ASP A 223 -6.83 -5.54 5.24
N ARG A 224 -7.48 -6.70 5.35
CA ARG A 224 -8.89 -6.94 4.95
C ARG A 224 -9.21 -6.65 3.47
N ILE A 225 -8.19 -6.61 2.60
CA ILE A 225 -8.39 -6.47 1.15
C ILE A 225 -9.26 -7.61 0.59
N ARG A 226 -10.10 -7.30 -0.40
CA ARG A 226 -10.81 -8.29 -1.22
C ARG A 226 -10.22 -8.27 -2.63
N VAL A 227 -9.85 -9.44 -3.15
CA VAL A 227 -9.39 -9.62 -4.53
C VAL A 227 -10.24 -10.72 -5.16
N GLY A 228 -11.01 -10.42 -6.21
CA GLY A 228 -11.92 -11.37 -6.84
C GLY A 228 -11.20 -12.48 -7.61
N GLY A 229 -10.00 -12.18 -8.13
CA GLY A 229 -9.09 -13.12 -8.77
C GLY A 229 -7.88 -13.47 -7.91
N ALA A 230 -6.76 -13.74 -8.59
CA ALA A 230 -5.49 -14.09 -7.96
C ALA A 230 -4.66 -12.87 -7.57
N VAL A 231 -3.81 -13.03 -6.55
CA VAL A 231 -2.68 -12.15 -6.25
C VAL A 231 -1.42 -12.80 -6.83
N ARG A 232 -0.69 -12.09 -7.71
CA ARG A 232 0.49 -12.60 -8.42
C ARG A 232 1.71 -11.74 -8.13
N LEU A 233 2.52 -12.17 -7.16
CA LEU A 233 3.79 -11.58 -6.77
C LEU A 233 4.92 -12.48 -7.30
N ILE A 234 5.15 -12.45 -8.61
CA ILE A 234 5.88 -13.51 -9.34
C ILE A 234 6.98 -12.97 -10.26
N HIS A 235 7.78 -13.90 -10.79
CA HIS A 235 8.83 -13.65 -11.78
C HIS A 235 9.78 -12.53 -11.34
N GLN A 236 10.66 -12.82 -10.38
CA GLN A 236 11.59 -11.85 -9.80
C GLN A 236 10.93 -10.68 -9.04
N PHE A 237 9.66 -10.82 -8.64
CA PHE A 237 9.06 -9.93 -7.66
C PHE A 237 9.96 -9.83 -6.43
N SER A 238 10.29 -8.60 -6.03
CA SER A 238 11.15 -8.32 -4.89
C SER A 238 10.49 -7.31 -3.95
N ALA A 239 10.48 -7.61 -2.65
CA ALA A 239 9.98 -6.71 -1.61
C ALA A 239 10.96 -6.62 -0.43
N VAL A 240 11.29 -5.39 -0.03
CA VAL A 240 11.97 -5.07 1.23
C VAL A 240 10.96 -4.40 2.14
N GLY A 241 10.73 -5.00 3.32
CA GLY A 241 9.62 -4.69 4.21
C GLY A 241 8.48 -5.71 4.11
N GLU A 242 7.66 -5.77 5.15
CA GLU A 242 6.53 -6.69 5.30
C GLU A 242 5.52 -6.57 4.14
N VAL A 243 5.08 -7.71 3.58
CA VAL A 243 3.91 -7.81 2.70
C VAL A 243 2.72 -8.32 3.52
N ARG A 244 1.83 -7.40 3.89
CA ARG A 244 0.73 -7.63 4.84
C ARG A 244 -0.62 -7.76 4.13
N LEU A 245 -1.26 -8.91 4.33
CA LEU A 245 -2.55 -9.37 3.79
C LEU A 245 -3.45 -9.91 4.92
N LEU A 246 -3.33 -9.37 6.14
CA LEU A 246 -4.09 -9.81 7.32
C LEU A 246 -5.60 -9.79 7.04
N GLY A 247 -6.28 -10.93 7.21
CA GLY A 247 -7.72 -11.05 7.02
C GLY A 247 -8.18 -10.83 5.57
N ALA A 248 -7.27 -10.92 4.59
CA ALA A 248 -7.60 -10.76 3.18
C ALA A 248 -8.56 -11.85 2.68
N ARG A 249 -9.36 -11.54 1.66
CA ARG A 249 -10.21 -12.49 0.94
C ARG A 249 -9.78 -12.54 -0.52
N ILE A 250 -9.25 -13.68 -0.97
CA ILE A 250 -8.71 -13.89 -2.31
C ILE A 250 -9.57 -14.95 -3.01
N GLY A 251 -10.32 -14.57 -4.04
CA GLY A 251 -11.17 -15.47 -4.82
C GLY A 251 -10.38 -16.40 -5.76
N GLY A 252 -9.09 -16.13 -5.95
CA GLY A 252 -8.14 -17.00 -6.63
C GLY A 252 -6.98 -17.44 -5.73
N SER A 253 -5.84 -17.73 -6.36
CA SER A 253 -4.61 -18.15 -5.68
C SER A 253 -3.75 -16.96 -5.23
N VAL A 254 -2.88 -17.17 -4.25
CA VAL A 254 -1.71 -16.33 -3.97
C VAL A 254 -0.49 -17.02 -4.57
N ASP A 255 0.10 -16.40 -5.57
CA ASP A 255 1.23 -16.93 -6.34
C ASP A 255 2.48 -16.11 -6.04
N LEU A 256 3.47 -16.74 -5.39
CA LEU A 256 4.77 -16.21 -4.98
C LEU A 256 5.92 -16.89 -5.76
N THR A 257 5.62 -17.42 -6.96
CA THR A 257 6.61 -18.13 -7.80
C THR A 257 7.83 -17.25 -8.09
N SER A 258 9.02 -17.69 -7.65
CA SER A 258 10.30 -16.96 -7.71
C SER A 258 10.34 -15.59 -7.01
N ALA A 259 9.49 -15.35 -6.00
CA ALA A 259 9.49 -14.12 -5.20
C ALA A 259 10.67 -14.03 -4.22
N SER A 260 11.22 -12.83 -4.01
CA SER A 260 12.20 -12.53 -2.96
C SER A 260 11.59 -11.51 -1.99
N ILE A 261 11.33 -11.89 -0.73
CA ILE A 261 10.69 -10.99 0.25
C ILE A 261 11.51 -10.99 1.54
N GLU A 262 11.91 -9.82 2.00
CA GLU A 262 12.77 -9.65 3.18
C GLU A 262 12.21 -8.60 4.14
N SER A 263 12.03 -8.97 5.41
CA SER A 263 11.72 -8.04 6.51
C SER A 263 12.64 -8.33 7.69
N PRO A 264 13.49 -7.38 8.12
CA PRO A 264 14.49 -7.63 9.15
C PRO A 264 13.87 -7.86 10.54
N ASP A 265 12.85 -7.07 10.89
CA ASP A 265 12.32 -6.96 12.26
C ASP A 265 10.88 -7.51 12.41
N GLY A 266 10.49 -8.52 11.62
CA GLY A 266 9.13 -9.06 11.71
C GLY A 266 8.73 -10.10 10.67
N PRO A 267 7.41 -10.24 10.39
CA PRO A 267 6.94 -11.02 9.26
C PRO A 267 7.44 -10.46 7.93
N ALA A 268 7.94 -11.33 7.07
CA ALA A 268 8.15 -11.02 5.66
C ALA A 268 6.80 -11.02 4.91
N ILE A 269 5.95 -11.97 5.25
CA ILE A 269 4.59 -12.11 4.74
C ILE A 269 3.67 -12.35 5.94
N ASP A 270 2.60 -11.56 6.08
CA ASP A 270 1.51 -11.84 7.03
C ASP A 270 0.21 -12.04 6.25
N MET A 271 -0.30 -13.27 6.26
CA MET A 271 -1.59 -13.71 5.74
C MET A 271 -2.44 -14.33 6.86
N ALA A 272 -2.23 -13.96 8.13
CA ALA A 272 -3.06 -14.45 9.23
C ALA A 272 -4.54 -14.08 9.00
N ASP A 273 -5.46 -14.95 9.44
CA ASP A 273 -6.91 -14.89 9.21
C ASP A 273 -7.37 -14.78 7.73
N ALA A 274 -6.47 -14.89 6.75
CA ALA A 274 -6.83 -14.77 5.33
C ALA A 274 -7.67 -15.97 4.85
N THR A 275 -8.55 -15.72 3.89
CA THR A 275 -9.32 -16.75 3.17
C THR A 275 -8.93 -16.72 1.69
N ILE A 276 -8.43 -17.85 1.19
CA ILE A 276 -7.85 -18.00 -0.15
C ILE A 276 -8.59 -19.15 -0.83
N GLU A 277 -9.48 -18.84 -1.78
CA GLU A 277 -10.29 -19.85 -2.48
C GLU A 277 -9.50 -20.66 -3.50
N GLY A 278 -8.34 -20.14 -3.93
CA GLY A 278 -7.37 -20.88 -4.73
C GLY A 278 -6.35 -21.63 -3.88
N SER A 279 -5.10 -21.58 -4.32
CA SER A 279 -3.95 -22.20 -3.66
C SER A 279 -2.91 -21.16 -3.27
N VAL A 280 -1.96 -21.52 -2.41
CA VAL A 280 -0.77 -20.72 -2.11
C VAL A 280 0.46 -21.42 -2.68
N PHE A 281 1.24 -20.72 -3.50
CA PHE A 281 2.41 -21.27 -4.19
C PHE A 281 3.68 -20.50 -3.86
N LEU A 282 4.63 -21.12 -3.16
CA LEU A 282 6.02 -20.67 -3.06
C LEU A 282 6.89 -21.68 -3.82
N ILE A 283 6.96 -21.54 -5.14
CA ILE A 283 7.66 -22.49 -6.01
C ILE A 283 8.72 -21.79 -6.88
N ASP A 284 9.72 -22.54 -7.35
CA ASP A 284 10.65 -22.05 -8.37
C ASP A 284 9.99 -21.95 -9.74
N ASP A 285 10.48 -20.99 -10.55
CA ASP A 285 10.01 -20.77 -11.91
C ASP A 285 10.68 -21.70 -12.94
N ALA A 286 10.30 -21.55 -14.22
CA ALA A 286 10.82 -22.35 -15.32
C ALA A 286 12.34 -22.19 -15.58
N ALA A 287 12.98 -21.16 -15.01
CA ALA A 287 14.44 -20.96 -15.05
C ALA A 287 15.14 -21.53 -13.80
N GLY A 288 14.40 -22.16 -12.89
CA GLY A 288 14.92 -22.69 -11.63
C GLY A 288 15.22 -21.62 -10.58
N ARG A 289 14.74 -20.37 -10.75
CA ARG A 289 14.85 -19.33 -9.73
C ARG A 289 13.90 -19.66 -8.59
N ARG A 290 14.47 -19.99 -7.43
CA ARG A 290 13.73 -20.26 -6.21
C ARG A 290 13.13 -19.00 -5.60
N PRO A 291 12.00 -19.11 -4.88
CA PRO A 291 11.57 -18.06 -3.97
C PRO A 291 12.44 -18.07 -2.71
N VAL A 292 12.67 -16.88 -2.15
CA VAL A 292 13.50 -16.65 -0.96
C VAL A 292 12.74 -15.71 -0.02
N ILE A 293 12.35 -16.21 1.14
CA ILE A 293 11.64 -15.42 2.15
C ILE A 293 12.52 -15.28 3.39
N ARG A 294 12.80 -14.04 3.81
CA ARG A 294 13.61 -13.69 4.98
C ARG A 294 12.77 -12.89 5.98
N GLY A 295 12.53 -13.48 7.14
CA GLY A 295 11.51 -13.06 8.09
C GLY A 295 10.36 -14.08 8.08
N ARG A 296 9.48 -13.98 9.09
CA ARG A 296 8.42 -14.98 9.30
C ARG A 296 7.39 -14.93 8.17
N VAL A 297 6.93 -16.10 7.70
CA VAL A 297 5.65 -16.25 7.00
C VAL A 297 4.58 -16.53 8.05
N ASP A 298 3.61 -15.63 8.20
CA ASP A 298 2.48 -15.82 9.10
C ASP A 298 1.21 -16.19 8.32
N MET A 299 0.54 -17.25 8.75
CA MET A 299 -0.70 -17.80 8.20
C MET A 299 -1.62 -18.31 9.33
N GLY A 300 -1.45 -17.77 10.55
CA GLY A 300 -2.25 -18.16 11.70
C GLY A 300 -3.76 -18.04 11.42
N SER A 301 -4.52 -19.10 11.70
CA SER A 301 -5.97 -19.22 11.45
C SER A 301 -6.43 -19.03 9.99
N ALA A 302 -5.50 -18.97 9.02
CA ALA A 302 -5.85 -18.79 7.60
C ALA A 302 -6.56 -20.02 7.02
N ARG A 303 -7.26 -19.84 5.90
CA ARG A 303 -7.97 -20.88 5.16
C ARG A 303 -7.55 -20.85 3.70
N VAL A 304 -7.09 -21.99 3.19
CA VAL A 304 -6.74 -22.20 1.78
C VAL A 304 -7.60 -23.32 1.25
N SER A 305 -8.56 -23.03 0.36
CA SER A 305 -9.49 -24.04 -0.16
C SER A 305 -8.78 -25.07 -1.07
N GLY A 306 -7.71 -24.66 -1.75
CA GLY A 306 -6.84 -25.52 -2.56
C GLY A 306 -5.62 -26.04 -1.80
N ARG A 307 -4.44 -25.99 -2.46
CA ARG A 307 -3.16 -26.48 -1.94
C ARG A 307 -2.34 -25.37 -1.29
N PHE A 308 -1.46 -25.73 -0.36
CA PHE A 308 -0.34 -24.91 0.07
C PHE A 308 0.96 -25.62 -0.31
N LEU A 309 1.59 -25.18 -1.41
CA LEU A 309 2.77 -25.82 -1.97
C LEU A 309 3.99 -24.92 -1.86
N ILE A 310 4.98 -25.40 -1.10
CA ILE A 310 6.32 -24.82 -0.98
C ILE A 310 7.26 -25.78 -1.72
N ARG A 311 7.93 -25.34 -2.78
CA ARG A 311 8.79 -26.21 -3.63
C ARG A 311 10.09 -25.51 -4.02
N ASN A 312 11.21 -26.17 -3.78
CA ASN A 312 12.55 -25.63 -4.06
C ASN A 312 12.85 -24.26 -3.40
N ALA A 313 12.16 -23.91 -2.31
CA ALA A 313 12.16 -22.59 -1.68
C ALA A 313 13.22 -22.42 -0.57
N THR A 314 13.61 -21.18 -0.28
CA THR A 314 14.37 -20.83 0.93
C THR A 314 13.48 -20.01 1.88
N LEU A 315 13.36 -20.44 3.13
CA LEU A 315 12.62 -19.75 4.21
C LEU A 315 13.56 -19.54 5.41
N GLU A 316 13.82 -18.29 5.76
CA GLU A 316 14.77 -17.90 6.82
C GLU A 316 14.01 -17.11 7.90
N GLY A 317 13.57 -17.81 8.94
CA GLY A 317 12.98 -17.20 10.13
C GLY A 317 14.01 -16.35 10.88
N HIS A 318 13.63 -15.12 11.20
CA HIS A 318 14.46 -14.20 11.98
C HIS A 318 14.00 -14.21 13.45
N SER A 319 14.95 -14.18 14.38
CA SER A 319 14.68 -13.82 15.79
C SER A 319 14.22 -12.37 15.82
N GLY A 320 13.10 -12.09 16.50
CA GLY A 320 12.55 -10.74 16.50
C GLY A 320 13.41 -9.77 17.29
N GLY A 321 13.49 -8.52 16.83
CA GLY A 321 13.80 -7.39 17.71
C GLY A 321 12.77 -7.26 18.84
N PRO A 322 12.96 -6.31 19.78
CA PRO A 322 12.19 -6.23 21.02
C PRO A 322 10.65 -6.18 20.80
N PRO A 323 9.86 -6.75 21.73
CA PRO A 323 8.44 -7.05 21.51
C PRO A 323 7.54 -5.82 21.60
N ASP A 324 7.49 -5.02 20.52
CA ASP A 324 6.58 -3.88 20.39
C ASP A 324 5.14 -4.31 19.98
N SER A 325 4.54 -5.20 20.78
CA SER A 325 3.09 -5.23 20.98
C SER A 325 2.67 -6.08 22.18
N THR A 326 1.77 -5.55 23.01
CA THR A 326 1.14 -6.23 24.16
C THR A 326 0.26 -7.43 23.76
N TYR A 327 0.11 -7.70 22.46
CA TYR A 327 -0.68 -8.80 21.89
C TYR A 327 0.18 -9.94 21.32
N ALA A 328 1.51 -9.78 21.24
CA ALA A 328 2.42 -10.81 20.78
C ALA A 328 2.56 -11.94 21.83
N ARG A 329 1.65 -12.93 21.79
CA ARG A 329 1.86 -14.21 22.46
C ARG A 329 3.07 -14.92 21.84
N SER A 330 4.24 -14.80 22.48
CA SER A 330 5.34 -15.78 22.43
C SER A 330 5.55 -16.46 21.05
N ALA A 331 5.66 -15.67 19.97
CA ALA A 331 6.18 -16.21 18.72
C ALA A 331 7.62 -16.65 19.03
N GLN A 332 7.90 -17.95 18.88
CA GLN A 332 9.23 -18.47 19.17
C GLN A 332 10.27 -17.75 18.29
N ASP A 333 11.36 -17.28 18.89
CA ASP A 333 12.40 -16.60 18.13
C ASP A 333 12.93 -17.50 17.02
N GLY A 334 12.97 -16.95 15.80
CA GLY A 334 13.36 -17.70 14.61
C GLY A 334 12.24 -18.55 14.00
N THR A 335 10.94 -18.32 14.27
CA THR A 335 9.88 -18.97 13.48
C THR A 335 9.93 -18.54 12.01
N ALA A 336 10.14 -19.51 11.10
CA ALA A 336 10.15 -19.30 9.65
C ALA A 336 8.73 -19.34 9.06
N LEU A 337 7.88 -20.24 9.55
CA LEU A 337 6.47 -20.36 9.17
C LEU A 337 5.62 -20.55 10.43
N SER A 338 4.75 -19.58 10.72
CA SER A 338 3.68 -19.70 11.72
C SER A 338 2.37 -19.96 10.99
N ALA A 339 1.79 -21.13 11.20
CA ALA A 339 0.57 -21.57 10.54
C ALA A 339 -0.36 -22.29 11.55
N ALA A 340 -0.35 -21.82 12.81
CA ALA A 340 -1.23 -22.33 13.85
C ALA A 340 -2.71 -22.17 13.45
N ARG A 341 -3.51 -23.24 13.51
CA ARG A 341 -4.90 -23.32 13.01
C ARG A 341 -5.09 -23.08 11.51
N LEU A 342 -4.03 -23.16 10.69
CA LEU A 342 -4.16 -23.14 9.23
C LEU A 342 -5.05 -24.31 8.75
N THR A 343 -6.05 -24.01 7.95
CA THR A 343 -6.85 -25.03 7.23
C THR A 343 -6.44 -25.05 5.76
N VAL A 344 -6.11 -26.24 5.23
CA VAL A 344 -5.84 -26.48 3.80
C VAL A 344 -6.83 -27.52 3.30
N GLY A 345 -7.62 -27.19 2.27
CA GLY A 345 -8.68 -28.04 1.71
C GLY A 345 -8.19 -29.16 0.79
N ALA A 346 -6.95 -29.06 0.30
CA ALA A 346 -6.24 -30.12 -0.39
C ALA A 346 -4.92 -30.46 0.34
N GLU A 347 -3.78 -30.32 -0.34
CA GLU A 347 -2.48 -30.74 0.15
C GLU A 347 -1.65 -29.56 0.68
N LEU A 348 -1.06 -29.72 1.87
CA LEU A 348 0.08 -28.93 2.35
C LEU A 348 1.36 -29.73 2.09
N MET A 349 2.27 -29.20 1.27
CA MET A 349 3.49 -29.89 0.85
C MET A 349 4.71 -28.97 0.88
N LEU A 350 5.79 -29.45 1.50
CA LEU A 350 7.16 -28.96 1.32
C LEU A 350 7.91 -29.97 0.44
N ALA A 351 8.40 -29.56 -0.73
CA ALA A 351 8.94 -30.48 -1.74
C ALA A 351 10.23 -30.00 -2.43
N GLY A 352 11.01 -30.96 -2.93
CA GLY A 352 12.27 -30.68 -3.61
C GLY A 352 13.33 -30.12 -2.67
N ARG A 353 14.15 -29.19 -3.15
CA ARG A 353 15.29 -28.61 -2.41
C ARG A 353 14.87 -27.41 -1.57
N CYS A 354 13.97 -27.64 -0.61
CA CYS A 354 13.62 -26.64 0.39
C CYS A 354 14.76 -26.44 1.39
N GLN A 355 15.03 -25.20 1.76
CA GLN A 355 15.93 -24.80 2.84
C GLN A 355 15.11 -24.01 3.85
N VAL A 356 15.05 -24.48 5.10
CA VAL A 356 14.33 -23.81 6.18
C VAL A 356 15.27 -23.61 7.35
N THR A 357 15.49 -22.35 7.72
CA THR A 357 16.22 -21.96 8.92
C THR A 357 15.20 -21.39 9.88
N GLY A 358 14.97 -22.05 11.01
CA GLY A 358 13.94 -21.66 11.98
C GLY A 358 12.88 -22.74 12.22
N THR A 359 11.89 -22.43 13.04
CA THR A 359 10.77 -23.35 13.33
C THR A 359 9.66 -23.25 12.28
N ILE A 360 8.92 -24.36 12.11
CA ILE A 360 7.64 -24.41 11.43
C ILE A 360 6.59 -24.79 12.48
N ASP A 361 5.66 -23.88 12.77
CA ASP A 361 4.55 -24.11 13.68
C ASP A 361 3.27 -24.43 12.90
N LEU A 362 2.76 -25.65 13.09
CA LEU A 362 1.50 -26.17 12.55
C LEU A 362 0.56 -26.60 13.68
N SER A 363 0.64 -25.94 14.84
CA SER A 363 -0.21 -26.24 16.00
C SER A 363 -1.70 -26.04 15.69
N MET A 364 -2.53 -26.86 16.35
CA MET A 364 -4.00 -26.84 16.22
C MET A 364 -4.62 -26.07 17.39
#